data_AF-A0A166VQR4-F1
#
_entry.id   AF-A0A166VQR4-F1
#
_cell.length_a   1.000
_cell.length_b   1.000
_cell.length_c   1.000
_cell.angle_alpha   90.00
_cell.angle_beta   90.00
_cell.angle_gamma   90.00
#
_symmetry.space_group_name_H-M   'P 1'
#
loop_
_entity.id
_entity.type
_entity.pdbx_description
1 polymer ?
#
loop_
_entity_poly.entity_id
_entity_poly.type
_entity_poly.pdbx_seq_one_letter_code
_entity_poly.pdbx_strand_id
1 'polypeptide(L)'
;MAPRRRCPVCQSKEWHKEPSSGLIACSEGHVLQSYRNEAAEADDLGQHTYRQRALKSGRKKKEKESKANPKLYHGDRGRYHYLQCLQLLLRKQILALVALWALPAEFEILCRDIWALHLSLLPHLPPAEPYLHLLDTRGEARPMLKKKASGLSEKSSNGGHTSQEDFAENSSTESSDSSEEDPEMQELLRENSASGSSDEDVPDTAQKSTATQKSVKRTSADRYDSPASNIAVLMLACWTMRIPVMYEDFRKIIELHQLPYMDPVRFFPDSLTVHLTKSTRQMLSPHRAPTTLLVHRLTSRLARLLYSTQGVLTPEVNAAPILWRVTRSMGGTPVLYSLTKTLTRVLSLPLVLHHSLAPSLKRVKQRDPDSHKYDSVPPEVAFTAASVIVLKMVYGLDGTSRLPTDSNDPACALPTLDEYLALVRGVGGTEMESQAEIFRSDTHMSVGDLSDPVIDEYLDFCEIALLKPGKDLRNILDDYFPLGNRAPDSMPASVRQAPFPPLFANEASNEDATPVPRPGQVYTIYNSQDVLGSIPDQYEVILSRAARHIGVGDDYLSGVTEKYERRLVRWWESEKRKCVEIEGEEGG
;
A
#
# COMPACT_ATOMS: atom_id res chain seq x y z
N MET A 1 -62.88 8.50 12.19
CA MET A 1 -64.32 8.86 12.11
C MET A 1 -64.90 8.23 10.86
N ALA A 2 -66.04 7.53 10.96
CA ALA A 2 -66.71 7.00 9.77
C ALA A 2 -67.09 8.17 8.83
N PRO A 3 -66.94 8.03 7.51
CA PRO A 3 -67.31 9.08 6.57
C PRO A 3 -68.81 9.38 6.72
N ARG A 4 -69.14 10.62 7.11
CA ARG A 4 -70.54 11.06 7.22
C ARG A 4 -71.15 11.07 5.81
N ARG A 5 -72.30 10.41 5.65
CA ARG A 5 -73.02 10.36 4.37
C ARG A 5 -73.48 11.77 3.99
N ARG A 6 -73.68 12.02 2.69
CA ARG A 6 -74.28 13.27 2.19
C ARG A 6 -75.70 13.43 2.72
N CYS A 7 -76.17 14.66 2.87
CA CYS A 7 -77.57 14.94 3.24
C CYS A 7 -78.53 14.29 2.23
N PRO A 8 -79.55 13.52 2.67
CA PRO A 8 -80.47 12.86 1.75
C PRO A 8 -81.39 13.85 1.00
N VAL A 9 -81.55 15.07 1.51
CA VAL A 9 -82.46 16.08 0.92
C VAL A 9 -81.71 17.01 -0.05
N CYS A 10 -80.62 17.62 0.40
CA CYS A 10 -79.87 18.62 -0.40
C CYS A 10 -78.47 18.17 -0.86
N GLN A 11 -78.06 16.92 -0.56
CA GLN A 11 -76.78 16.31 -0.98
C GLN A 11 -75.49 17.02 -0.52
N SER A 12 -75.59 18.00 0.37
CA SER A 12 -74.45 18.65 1.01
C SER A 12 -73.58 17.63 1.74
N LYS A 13 -72.28 17.92 1.81
CA LYS A 13 -71.30 17.13 2.58
C LYS A 13 -71.01 17.73 3.94
N GLU A 14 -71.41 18.98 4.14
CA GLU A 14 -71.05 19.78 5.30
C GLU A 14 -72.15 19.68 6.35
N TRP A 15 -71.75 19.23 7.54
CA TRP A 15 -72.62 18.99 8.68
C TRP A 15 -72.05 19.74 9.88
N HIS A 16 -72.80 20.68 10.45
CA HIS A 16 -72.44 21.44 11.64
C HIS A 16 -73.39 21.12 12.80
N LYS A 17 -72.96 21.40 14.03
CA LYS A 17 -73.77 21.18 15.23
C LYS A 17 -74.47 22.50 15.59
N GLU A 18 -75.79 22.46 15.70
CA GLU A 18 -76.59 23.60 16.14
C GLU A 18 -76.33 23.85 17.64
N PRO A 19 -75.88 25.06 18.05
CA PRO A 19 -75.50 25.34 19.43
C PRO A 19 -76.69 25.32 20.40
N SER A 20 -77.90 25.54 19.89
CA SER A 20 -79.14 25.63 20.68
C SER A 20 -79.74 24.25 21.03
N SER A 21 -79.65 23.29 20.11
CA SER A 21 -80.35 22.00 20.21
C SER A 21 -79.42 20.79 20.28
N GLY A 22 -78.11 20.98 20.04
CA GLY A 22 -77.12 19.90 20.01
C GLY A 22 -77.29 18.90 18.85
N LEU A 23 -78.26 19.16 17.95
CA LEU A 23 -78.51 18.40 16.74
C LEU A 23 -77.48 18.73 15.67
N ILE A 24 -77.25 17.80 14.73
CA ILE A 24 -76.40 18.03 13.57
C ILE A 24 -77.28 18.44 12.39
N ALA A 25 -77.05 19.63 11.86
CA ALA A 25 -77.71 20.16 10.67
C ALA A 25 -76.71 20.28 9.52
N CYS A 26 -77.20 20.19 8.28
CA CYS A 26 -76.40 20.47 7.11
C CYS A 26 -76.31 22.00 6.87
N SER A 27 -75.39 22.45 6.00
CA SER A 27 -75.28 23.85 5.53
C SER A 27 -76.61 24.56 5.17
N GLU A 28 -77.61 23.83 4.68
CA GLU A 28 -78.95 24.32 4.29
C GLU A 28 -80.03 24.11 5.39
N GLY A 29 -79.64 23.71 6.60
CA GLY A 29 -80.56 23.58 7.76
C GLY A 29 -81.28 22.24 7.92
N HIS A 30 -81.03 21.24 7.07
CA HIS A 30 -81.63 19.91 7.24
C HIS A 30 -81.01 19.12 8.39
N VAL A 31 -81.83 18.64 9.32
CA VAL A 31 -81.39 17.90 10.51
C VAL A 31 -81.10 16.43 10.19
N LEU A 32 -79.95 15.92 10.63
CA LEU A 32 -79.58 14.51 10.51
C LEU A 32 -80.39 13.67 11.52
N GLN A 33 -81.43 12.99 11.03
CA GLN A 33 -82.24 12.08 11.83
C GLN A 33 -81.40 10.89 12.33
N SER A 34 -81.67 10.45 13.57
CA SER A 34 -80.98 9.34 14.25
C SER A 34 -79.51 9.57 14.63
N TYR A 35 -79.03 10.82 14.59
CA TYR A 35 -77.73 11.14 15.18
C TYR A 35 -77.83 11.16 16.71
N ARG A 36 -77.24 10.15 17.36
CA ARG A 36 -77.14 10.06 18.82
C ARG A 36 -75.73 10.47 19.24
N ASN A 37 -75.62 11.54 20.02
CA ASN A 37 -74.37 11.87 20.70
C ASN A 37 -74.22 10.94 21.91
N GLU A 38 -73.36 9.93 21.79
CA GLU A 38 -72.84 9.24 22.96
C GLU A 38 -71.73 10.11 23.56
N ALA A 39 -72.12 11.07 24.40
CA ALA A 39 -71.16 11.77 25.25
C ALA A 39 -70.73 10.77 26.33
N ALA A 40 -69.52 10.23 26.20
CA ALA A 40 -68.90 9.46 27.26
C ALA A 40 -68.41 10.44 28.35
N GLU A 41 -69.35 11.00 29.10
CA GLU A 41 -69.04 11.67 30.37
C GLU A 41 -68.79 10.58 31.40
N ALA A 42 -67.51 10.31 31.65
CA ALA A 42 -67.07 9.42 32.70
C ALA A 42 -66.26 10.26 33.68
N ASP A 43 -66.91 10.70 34.75
CA ASP A 43 -66.39 11.69 35.69
C ASP A 43 -65.36 11.15 36.69
N ASP A 44 -64.92 9.89 36.55
CA ASP A 44 -63.81 9.35 37.34
C ASP A 44 -63.27 8.04 36.73
N LEU A 45 -62.42 8.15 35.71
CA LEU A 45 -61.72 7.01 35.12
C LEU A 45 -60.23 7.09 35.44
N GLY A 46 -59.77 6.24 36.37
CA GLY A 46 -58.37 6.11 36.75
C GLY A 46 -57.43 5.78 35.56
N GLN A 47 -56.17 6.23 35.69
CA GLN A 47 -55.09 6.31 34.69
C GLN A 47 -54.84 5.06 33.81
N HIS A 48 -55.41 3.90 34.12
CA HIS A 48 -55.07 2.61 33.51
C HIS A 48 -56.14 2.01 32.57
N THR A 49 -57.24 2.68 32.29
CA THR A 49 -58.34 2.13 31.46
C THR A 49 -58.33 2.56 29.99
N TYR A 50 -57.45 3.47 29.57
CA TYR A 50 -57.36 3.89 28.16
C TYR A 50 -56.41 3.00 27.35
N ARG A 51 -56.95 1.97 26.68
CA ARG A 51 -56.25 1.33 25.55
C ARG A 51 -56.46 2.16 24.30
N GLN A 52 -55.46 2.97 23.93
CA GLN A 52 -55.45 3.64 22.62
C GLN A 52 -55.51 2.58 21.51
N ARG A 53 -56.61 2.57 20.76
CA ARG A 53 -56.79 1.68 19.61
C ARG A 53 -55.99 2.24 18.43
N ALA A 54 -54.74 1.78 18.27
CA ALA A 54 -53.96 2.10 17.08
C ALA A 54 -54.65 1.51 15.84
N LEU A 55 -55.18 2.38 14.97
CA LEU A 55 -55.73 1.97 13.68
C LEU A 55 -54.60 1.38 12.84
N LYS A 56 -54.61 0.05 12.63
CA LYS A 56 -53.72 -0.62 11.68
C LYS A 56 -54.03 -0.08 10.29
N SER A 57 -53.21 0.86 9.83
CA SER A 57 -53.23 1.34 8.45
C SER A 57 -53.05 0.14 7.52
N GLY A 58 -54.09 -0.21 6.76
CA GLY A 58 -54.06 -1.25 5.72
C GLY A 58 -53.23 -0.85 4.49
N ARG A 59 -52.36 0.16 4.61
CA ARG A 59 -51.44 0.54 3.55
C ARG A 59 -50.41 -0.57 3.42
N LYS A 60 -50.61 -1.47 2.45
CA LYS A 60 -49.56 -2.39 1.99
C LYS A 60 -48.29 -1.57 1.87
N LYS A 61 -47.28 -1.93 2.66
CA LYS A 61 -45.96 -1.30 2.65
C LYS A 61 -45.44 -1.54 1.23
N LYS A 62 -45.60 -0.57 0.33
CA LYS A 62 -44.93 -0.60 -0.98
C LYS A 62 -43.46 -0.89 -0.65
N GLU A 63 -42.92 -1.97 -1.17
CA GLU A 63 -41.48 -2.20 -1.12
C GLU A 63 -40.83 -0.89 -1.55
N LYS A 64 -40.03 -0.31 -0.66
CA LYS A 64 -39.31 0.91 -1.00
C LYS A 64 -38.34 0.49 -2.09
N GLU A 65 -38.67 0.77 -3.34
CA GLU A 65 -37.72 0.67 -4.44
C GLU A 65 -36.44 1.35 -3.96
N SER A 66 -35.36 0.58 -3.93
CA SER A 66 -34.08 1.07 -3.43
C SER A 66 -33.71 2.30 -4.24
N LYS A 67 -33.40 3.43 -3.58
CA LYS A 67 -32.87 4.65 -4.23
C LYS A 67 -31.47 4.45 -4.85
N ALA A 68 -30.98 3.20 -4.92
CA ALA A 68 -29.70 2.88 -5.50
C ALA A 68 -29.78 3.00 -7.02
N ASN A 69 -28.80 3.68 -7.62
CA ASN A 69 -28.72 3.82 -9.07
C ASN A 69 -28.59 2.42 -9.70
N PRO A 70 -29.52 1.99 -10.57
CA PRO A 70 -29.54 0.63 -11.11
C PRO A 70 -28.34 0.35 -12.03
N LYS A 71 -27.63 1.40 -12.47
CA LYS A 71 -26.42 1.29 -13.27
C LYS A 71 -25.20 0.90 -12.44
N LEU A 72 -25.18 1.15 -11.13
CA LEU A 72 -24.00 0.87 -10.31
C LEU A 72 -24.00 -0.58 -9.84
N TYR A 73 -22.86 -1.26 -9.99
CA TYR A 73 -22.73 -2.64 -9.53
C TYR A 73 -22.27 -2.71 -8.07
N HIS A 74 -22.91 -3.57 -7.30
CA HIS A 74 -22.66 -3.79 -5.87
C HIS A 74 -22.47 -5.29 -5.59
N GLY A 75 -21.89 -5.63 -4.43
CA GLY A 75 -21.70 -7.02 -4.01
C GLY A 75 -20.74 -7.80 -4.92
N ASP A 76 -21.02 -9.09 -5.13
CA ASP A 76 -20.21 -10.00 -5.95
C ASP A 76 -20.06 -9.49 -7.40
N ARG A 77 -21.10 -8.86 -7.95
CA ARG A 77 -21.06 -8.20 -9.27
C ARG A 77 -20.11 -7.03 -9.32
N GLY A 78 -20.14 -6.19 -8.29
CA GLY A 78 -19.22 -5.07 -8.15
C GLY A 78 -17.78 -5.56 -8.05
N ARG A 79 -17.55 -6.64 -7.30
CA ARG A 79 -16.24 -7.24 -7.13
C ARG A 79 -15.71 -7.88 -8.41
N TYR A 80 -16.53 -8.63 -9.14
CA TYR A 80 -16.16 -9.18 -10.45
C TYR A 80 -15.77 -8.05 -11.42
N HIS A 81 -16.61 -7.02 -11.50
CA HIS A 81 -16.37 -5.85 -12.36
C HIS A 81 -15.08 -5.11 -11.97
N TYR A 82 -14.79 -5.01 -10.68
CA TYR A 82 -13.54 -4.45 -10.17
C TYR A 82 -12.32 -5.26 -10.62
N LEU A 83 -12.37 -6.60 -10.53
CA LEU A 83 -11.30 -7.47 -11.04
C LEU A 83 -11.14 -7.37 -12.56
N GLN A 84 -12.23 -7.17 -13.31
CA GLN A 84 -12.16 -6.89 -14.76
C GLN A 84 -11.45 -5.56 -15.04
N CYS A 85 -11.71 -4.51 -14.25
CA CYS A 85 -11.00 -3.24 -14.35
C CYS A 85 -9.50 -3.40 -14.04
N LEU A 86 -9.14 -4.17 -13.01
CA LEU A 86 -7.74 -4.46 -12.70
C LEU A 86 -7.05 -5.27 -13.79
N GLN A 87 -7.74 -6.24 -14.40
CA GLN A 87 -7.20 -6.99 -15.53
C GLN A 87 -6.97 -6.07 -16.73
N LEU A 88 -7.88 -5.15 -17.03
CA LEU A 88 -7.69 -4.17 -18.10
C LEU A 88 -6.53 -3.22 -17.79
N LEU A 89 -6.41 -2.77 -16.55
CA LEU A 89 -5.27 -1.98 -16.09
C LEU A 89 -3.96 -2.74 -16.28
N LEU A 90 -3.89 -4.00 -15.85
CA LEU A 90 -2.71 -4.85 -16.02
C LEU A 90 -2.32 -4.96 -17.50
N ARG A 91 -3.28 -5.16 -18.40
CA ARG A 91 -3.00 -5.20 -19.85
C ARG A 91 -2.39 -3.90 -20.36
N LYS A 92 -2.90 -2.75 -19.92
CA LYS A 92 -2.34 -1.44 -20.28
C LYS A 92 -0.94 -1.26 -19.70
N GLN A 93 -0.71 -1.70 -18.47
CA GLN A 93 0.60 -1.68 -17.82
C GLN A 93 1.62 -2.57 -18.54
N ILE A 94 1.24 -3.79 -18.94
CA ILE A 94 2.12 -4.68 -19.72
C ILE A 94 2.51 -4.02 -21.05
N LEU A 95 1.55 -3.46 -21.79
CA LEU A 95 1.83 -2.79 -23.06
C LEU A 95 2.78 -1.60 -22.90
N ALA A 96 2.56 -0.77 -21.87
CA ALA A 96 3.46 0.34 -21.56
C ALA A 96 4.85 -0.18 -21.19
N LEU A 97 4.96 -1.21 -20.35
CA LEU A 97 6.24 -1.76 -19.90
C LEU A 97 7.05 -2.41 -21.03
N VAL A 98 6.37 -3.15 -21.92
CA VAL A 98 6.99 -3.75 -23.11
C VAL A 98 7.57 -2.67 -24.01
N ALA A 99 6.85 -1.56 -24.21
CA ALA A 99 7.33 -0.43 -25.00
C ALA A 99 8.50 0.30 -24.31
N LEU A 100 8.41 0.54 -22.99
CA LEU A 100 9.42 1.29 -22.23
C LEU A 100 10.74 0.55 -22.09
N TRP A 101 10.69 -0.76 -21.81
CA TRP A 101 11.89 -1.57 -21.53
C TRP A 101 12.29 -2.48 -22.68
N ALA A 102 11.65 -2.35 -23.84
CA ALA A 102 11.86 -3.19 -25.02
C ALA A 102 11.83 -4.70 -24.67
N LEU A 103 10.84 -5.10 -23.86
CA LEU A 103 10.70 -6.47 -23.40
C LEU A 103 10.22 -7.38 -24.53
N PRO A 104 10.60 -8.66 -24.54
CA PRO A 104 10.17 -9.59 -25.57
C PRO A 104 8.72 -10.03 -25.35
N ALA A 105 8.06 -10.56 -26.38
CA ALA A 105 6.62 -10.86 -26.35
C ALA A 105 6.24 -11.94 -25.31
N GLU A 106 7.19 -12.81 -24.94
CA GLU A 106 7.04 -13.83 -23.91
C GLU A 106 6.72 -13.24 -22.53
N PHE A 107 7.11 -11.98 -22.28
CA PHE A 107 6.79 -11.28 -21.05
C PHE A 107 5.27 -11.15 -20.82
N GLU A 108 4.50 -10.86 -21.87
CA GLU A 108 3.04 -10.78 -21.77
C GLU A 108 2.42 -12.14 -21.38
N ILE A 109 2.96 -13.23 -21.96
CA ILE A 109 2.49 -14.60 -21.69
C ILE A 109 2.72 -14.92 -20.20
N LEU A 110 3.92 -14.65 -19.69
CA LEU A 110 4.24 -14.88 -18.28
C LEU A 110 3.38 -14.05 -17.34
N CYS A 111 3.15 -12.77 -17.66
CA CYS A 111 2.27 -11.92 -16.85
C CYS A 111 0.83 -12.45 -16.81
N ARG A 112 0.32 -12.96 -17.94
CA ARG A 112 -1.01 -13.57 -18.03
C ARG A 112 -1.11 -14.83 -17.17
N ASP A 113 -0.11 -15.70 -17.23
CA ASP A 113 -0.11 -16.95 -16.45
C ASP A 113 0.01 -16.65 -14.95
N ILE A 114 0.91 -15.75 -14.56
CA ILE A 114 1.06 -15.32 -13.16
C ILE A 114 -0.22 -14.64 -12.66
N TRP A 115 -0.88 -13.82 -13.48
CA TRP A 115 -2.17 -13.21 -13.12
C TRP A 115 -3.26 -14.26 -12.88
N ALA A 116 -3.37 -15.27 -13.76
CA ALA A 116 -4.32 -16.35 -13.59
C ALA A 116 -4.06 -17.15 -12.30
N LEU A 117 -2.79 -17.44 -12.00
CA LEU A 117 -2.41 -18.08 -10.75
C LEU A 117 -2.68 -17.18 -9.54
N HIS A 118 -2.39 -15.89 -9.63
CA HIS A 118 -2.67 -14.90 -8.59
C HIS A 118 -4.17 -14.90 -8.23
N LEU A 119 -5.06 -14.85 -9.21
CA LEU A 119 -6.52 -14.91 -9.00
C LEU A 119 -6.96 -16.19 -8.29
N SER A 120 -6.31 -17.33 -8.57
CA SER A 120 -6.60 -18.61 -7.90
C SER A 120 -6.12 -18.66 -6.44
N LEU A 121 -5.18 -17.79 -6.08
CA LEU A 121 -4.55 -17.71 -4.76
C LEU A 121 -5.11 -16.58 -3.88
N LEU A 122 -6.11 -15.85 -4.38
CA LEU A 122 -6.80 -14.83 -3.61
C LEU A 122 -7.58 -15.46 -2.44
N PRO A 123 -7.65 -14.81 -1.26
CA PRO A 123 -8.42 -15.32 -0.11
C PRO A 123 -9.90 -15.52 -0.42
N HIS A 124 -10.44 -14.71 -1.33
CA HIS A 124 -11.77 -14.85 -1.86
C HIS A 124 -11.64 -15.03 -3.36
N LEU A 125 -12.01 -16.21 -3.86
CA LEU A 125 -11.96 -16.50 -5.28
C LEU A 125 -12.82 -15.50 -6.07
N PRO A 126 -12.47 -15.21 -7.33
CA PRO A 126 -13.30 -14.40 -8.21
C PRO A 126 -14.69 -15.05 -8.31
N PRO A 127 -15.77 -14.28 -8.11
CA PRO A 127 -17.12 -14.82 -8.21
C PRO A 127 -17.45 -15.20 -9.65
N ALA A 128 -18.28 -16.23 -9.84
CA ALA A 128 -18.69 -16.73 -11.15
C ALA A 128 -19.75 -15.85 -11.83
N GLU A 129 -19.60 -14.53 -11.75
CA GLU A 129 -20.37 -13.56 -12.53
C GLU A 129 -19.68 -13.37 -13.90
N PRO A 130 -20.38 -13.10 -15.02
CA PRO A 130 -21.79 -12.72 -15.19
C PRO A 130 -22.79 -13.89 -15.14
N TYR A 131 -22.32 -15.13 -15.04
CA TYR A 131 -23.16 -16.33 -15.14
C TYR A 131 -24.25 -16.38 -14.05
N LEU A 132 -23.89 -16.08 -12.79
CA LEU A 132 -24.86 -16.02 -11.69
C LEU A 132 -25.96 -14.96 -11.89
N HIS A 133 -25.60 -13.78 -12.40
CA HIS A 133 -26.59 -12.74 -12.70
C HIS A 133 -27.53 -13.17 -13.84
N LEU A 134 -27.02 -13.86 -14.86
CA LEU A 134 -27.86 -14.40 -15.93
C LEU A 134 -28.83 -15.46 -15.39
N LEU A 135 -28.39 -16.34 -14.49
CA LEU A 135 -29.27 -17.31 -13.82
C LEU A 135 -30.35 -16.63 -12.97
N ASP A 136 -29.98 -15.61 -12.18
CA ASP A 136 -30.92 -14.86 -11.36
C ASP A 136 -31.96 -14.13 -12.23
N THR A 137 -31.56 -13.55 -13.37
CA THR A 137 -32.51 -12.94 -14.33
C THR A 137 -33.42 -13.96 -15.03
N ARG A 138 -32.96 -15.21 -15.18
CA ARG A 138 -33.74 -16.31 -15.77
C ARG A 138 -34.61 -17.04 -14.74
N GLY A 139 -34.46 -16.75 -13.45
CA GLY A 139 -35.18 -17.42 -12.37
C GLY A 139 -34.73 -18.87 -12.13
N GLU A 140 -33.52 -19.22 -12.56
CA GLU A 140 -32.96 -20.57 -12.43
C GLU A 140 -32.26 -20.76 -11.07
N ALA A 141 -32.36 -21.97 -10.49
CA ALA A 141 -31.77 -22.26 -9.19
C ALA A 141 -30.24 -22.19 -9.23
N ARG A 142 -29.63 -21.45 -8.29
CA ARG A 142 -28.17 -21.33 -8.18
C ARG A 142 -27.53 -22.71 -7.95
N PRO A 143 -26.48 -23.09 -8.70
CA PRO A 143 -25.72 -24.29 -8.38
C PRO A 143 -25.08 -24.13 -6.99
N MET A 144 -25.33 -25.07 -6.08
CA MET A 144 -24.72 -25.09 -4.75
C MET A 144 -23.20 -25.29 -4.87
N LEU A 145 -22.46 -24.19 -4.96
CA LEU A 145 -21.02 -24.19 -4.73
C LEU A 145 -20.79 -24.50 -3.25
N LYS A 146 -20.34 -25.73 -2.96
CA LYS A 146 -19.93 -26.18 -1.62
C LYS A 146 -18.85 -25.23 -1.09
N LYS A 147 -19.23 -24.25 -0.26
CA LYS A 147 -18.30 -23.62 0.69
C LYS A 147 -17.78 -24.75 1.57
N LYS A 148 -16.48 -25.07 1.51
CA LYS A 148 -15.83 -25.88 2.54
C LYS A 148 -16.03 -25.16 3.87
N ALA A 149 -16.92 -25.70 4.68
CA ALA A 149 -17.25 -25.21 6.01
C ALA A 149 -16.09 -25.49 6.96
N SER A 150 -15.60 -24.46 7.64
CA SER A 150 -15.12 -24.58 9.02
C SER A 150 -16.28 -24.16 9.92
N GLY A 151 -16.87 -25.14 10.59
CA GLY A 151 -18.18 -25.04 11.23
C GLY A 151 -18.23 -24.15 12.47
N LEU A 152 -19.47 -23.77 12.84
CA LEU A 152 -20.07 -24.05 14.13
C LEU A 152 -21.57 -23.72 14.08
N SER A 153 -22.34 -24.60 14.73
CA SER A 153 -23.79 -24.76 14.70
C SER A 153 -24.55 -23.58 15.29
N GLU A 154 -25.67 -23.24 14.66
CA GLU A 154 -26.77 -22.48 15.29
C GLU A 154 -27.35 -23.28 16.47
N LYS A 155 -27.60 -22.59 17.59
CA LYS A 155 -28.72 -22.90 18.49
C LYS A 155 -29.25 -21.61 19.12
N SER A 156 -30.55 -21.66 19.33
CA SER A 156 -31.49 -20.59 19.60
C SER A 156 -31.51 -20.13 21.07
N SER A 157 -32.29 -19.06 21.29
CA SER A 157 -32.98 -18.61 22.50
C SER A 157 -32.25 -17.76 23.55
N ASN A 158 -32.72 -16.50 23.60
CA ASN A 158 -33.38 -15.83 24.73
C ASN A 158 -32.59 -15.52 26.02
N GLY A 159 -32.89 -14.34 26.59
CA GLY A 159 -32.09 -13.68 27.62
C GLY A 159 -32.29 -14.16 29.05
N GLY A 160 -31.41 -13.66 29.91
CA GLY A 160 -31.43 -13.87 31.36
C GLY A 160 -30.17 -13.31 32.00
N HIS A 161 -30.33 -12.21 32.72
CA HIS A 161 -29.36 -11.63 33.64
C HIS A 161 -29.15 -12.56 34.85
N THR A 162 -27.90 -12.85 35.22
CA THR A 162 -27.49 -13.01 36.63
C THR A 162 -25.97 -12.95 36.78
N SER A 163 -25.55 -12.20 37.80
CA SER A 163 -24.20 -12.00 38.32
C SER A 163 -23.80 -13.11 39.30
N GLN A 164 -22.55 -13.59 39.26
CA GLN A 164 -21.75 -13.95 40.44
C GLN A 164 -20.28 -14.30 40.11
N GLU A 165 -19.41 -13.47 40.69
CA GLU A 165 -18.10 -13.63 41.35
C GLU A 165 -17.23 -14.91 41.21
N ASP A 166 -15.93 -14.60 41.02
CA ASP A 166 -14.69 -15.20 41.51
C ASP A 166 -14.17 -16.56 41.01
N PHE A 167 -12.99 -16.54 40.37
CA PHE A 167 -11.72 -16.96 40.99
C PHE A 167 -10.53 -16.59 40.07
N ALA A 168 -9.53 -15.96 40.67
CA ALA A 168 -8.26 -15.60 40.03
C ALA A 168 -7.32 -16.80 39.95
N GLU A 169 -6.56 -16.91 38.85
CA GLU A 169 -5.23 -17.52 38.87
C GLU A 169 -4.31 -16.81 37.87
N ASN A 170 -3.30 -16.17 38.45
CA ASN A 170 -2.19 -15.50 37.79
C ASN A 170 -1.23 -16.53 37.21
N SER A 171 -0.86 -16.40 35.94
CA SER A 171 0.44 -16.87 35.46
C SER A 171 0.99 -15.87 34.44
N SER A 172 1.79 -14.95 34.97
CA SER A 172 2.66 -14.05 34.25
C SER A 172 3.68 -14.83 33.44
N THR A 173 3.74 -14.57 32.13
CA THR A 173 4.92 -14.88 31.33
C THR A 173 5.24 -13.65 30.51
N GLU A 174 6.43 -13.10 30.77
CA GLU A 174 6.89 -11.83 30.24
C GLU A 174 7.11 -11.93 28.72
N SER A 175 6.41 -11.07 28.00
CA SER A 175 6.61 -10.82 26.58
C SER A 175 6.94 -9.34 26.45
N SER A 176 8.23 -9.08 26.27
CA SER A 176 8.80 -7.77 25.97
C SER A 176 7.99 -7.05 24.90
N ASP A 177 7.41 -5.93 25.30
CA ASP A 177 6.72 -4.98 24.44
C ASP A 177 7.76 -4.29 23.54
N SER A 178 7.74 -4.63 22.26
CA SER A 178 8.38 -3.82 21.24
C SER A 178 7.26 -3.13 20.48
N SER A 179 7.11 -1.83 20.74
CA SER A 179 6.28 -0.91 19.98
C SER A 179 6.76 -0.85 18.53
N GLU A 180 6.37 -1.84 17.75
CA GLU A 180 6.29 -1.74 16.30
C GLU A 180 5.14 -0.78 16.01
N GLU A 181 5.43 0.35 15.37
CA GLU A 181 4.38 1.19 14.80
C GLU A 181 3.59 0.34 13.82
N ASP A 182 2.37 -0.03 14.23
CA ASP A 182 1.47 -0.83 13.42
C ASP A 182 1.25 -0.09 12.08
N PRO A 183 1.53 -0.70 10.91
CA PRO A 183 1.23 -0.09 9.62
C PRO A 183 -0.26 0.28 9.47
N GLU A 184 -1.14 -0.32 10.28
CA GLU A 184 -2.53 0.10 10.43
C GLU A 184 -2.65 1.52 11.01
N MET A 185 -1.80 1.91 11.96
CA MET A 185 -1.75 3.25 12.53
C MET A 185 -1.22 4.29 11.53
N GLN A 186 -0.20 3.95 10.73
CA GLN A 186 0.31 4.84 9.68
C GLN A 186 -0.70 5.04 8.54
N GLU A 187 -1.49 4.02 8.19
CA GLU A 187 -2.54 4.13 7.17
C GLU A 187 -3.77 4.88 7.70
N LEU A 188 -4.11 4.75 8.98
CA LEU A 188 -5.14 5.55 9.67
C LEU A 188 -4.73 7.03 9.80
N LEU A 189 -3.44 7.31 10.09
CA LEU A 189 -2.90 8.67 10.08
C LEU A 189 -3.00 9.30 8.68
N ARG A 190 -2.73 8.52 7.63
CA ARG A 190 -2.89 8.95 6.22
C ARG A 190 -4.34 9.23 5.83
N GLU A 191 -5.29 8.37 6.22
CA GLU A 191 -6.71 8.62 5.95
C GLU A 191 -7.23 9.88 6.68
N ASN A 192 -6.78 10.12 7.91
CA ASN A 192 -7.13 11.33 8.66
C ASN A 192 -6.56 12.61 8.02
N SER A 193 -5.34 12.56 7.48
CA SER A 193 -4.72 13.69 6.77
C SER A 193 -5.39 13.99 5.43
N ALA A 194 -5.99 12.99 4.76
CA ALA A 194 -6.68 13.18 3.48
C ALA A 194 -8.09 13.79 3.62
N SER A 195 -8.67 13.82 4.82
CA SER A 195 -9.98 14.43 5.11
C SER A 195 -9.92 15.89 5.55
N GLY A 196 -8.74 16.51 5.62
CA GLY A 196 -8.57 17.90 6.04
C GLY A 196 -8.49 18.89 4.87
N SER A 197 -9.58 19.15 4.14
CA SER A 197 -9.68 20.39 3.35
C SER A 197 -11.11 20.73 2.88
N SER A 198 -11.55 21.93 3.26
CA SER A 198 -12.66 22.78 2.78
C SER A 198 -14.12 22.38 3.02
N ASP A 199 -14.77 23.08 3.95
CA ASP A 199 -15.84 24.04 3.61
C ASP A 199 -16.10 25.01 4.78
N GLU A 200 -16.13 26.32 4.48
CA GLU A 200 -16.60 27.37 5.40
C GLU A 200 -18.10 27.69 5.19
N ASP A 201 -18.75 27.92 6.34
CA ASP A 201 -19.93 28.74 6.65
C ASP A 201 -21.34 28.41 6.11
N VAL A 202 -22.21 27.95 7.04
CA VAL A 202 -23.44 28.65 7.49
C VAL A 202 -23.72 28.30 8.97
N PRO A 203 -24.01 29.26 9.87
CA PRO A 203 -24.48 28.97 11.23
C PRO A 203 -26.00 28.79 11.24
N ASP A 204 -26.52 27.72 11.88
CA ASP A 204 -27.47 27.87 12.98
C ASP A 204 -27.98 26.55 13.61
N THR A 205 -28.10 26.61 14.93
CA THR A 205 -28.96 25.83 15.86
C THR A 205 -28.71 24.32 16.09
N ALA A 206 -28.09 24.08 17.24
CA ALA A 206 -28.14 22.93 18.14
C ALA A 206 -29.19 21.82 17.90
N GLN A 207 -28.71 20.57 17.82
CA GLN A 207 -28.98 19.52 18.81
C GLN A 207 -28.04 18.32 18.61
N LYS A 208 -27.18 18.07 19.61
CA LYS A 208 -26.25 16.94 19.67
C LYS A 208 -27.03 15.62 19.76
N SER A 209 -26.79 14.72 18.81
CA SER A 209 -26.93 13.28 19.04
C SER A 209 -25.62 12.60 18.68
N THR A 210 -24.93 12.10 19.71
CA THR A 210 -23.67 11.36 19.64
C THR A 210 -23.94 9.98 19.08
N ALA A 211 -23.94 9.86 17.75
CA ALA A 211 -23.80 8.57 17.07
C ALA A 211 -22.32 8.36 16.72
N THR A 212 -21.63 7.60 17.57
CA THR A 212 -20.30 7.05 17.29
C THR A 212 -20.36 6.28 15.97
N GLN A 213 -19.81 6.87 14.90
CA GLN A 213 -19.63 6.18 13.63
C GLN A 213 -18.62 5.05 13.84
N LYS A 214 -19.12 3.80 13.88
CA LYS A 214 -18.27 2.62 13.76
C LYS A 214 -17.65 2.66 12.36
N SER A 215 -16.35 2.96 12.28
CA SER A 215 -15.59 2.77 11.05
C SER A 215 -15.69 1.30 10.63
N VAL A 216 -16.12 1.08 9.39
CA VAL A 216 -16.21 -0.26 8.81
C VAL A 216 -14.77 -0.74 8.62
N LYS A 217 -14.29 -1.62 9.52
CA LYS A 217 -12.99 -2.29 9.36
C LYS A 217 -12.95 -2.97 7.99
N ARG A 218 -12.10 -2.49 7.08
CA ARG A 218 -11.80 -3.17 5.81
C ARG A 218 -11.32 -4.58 6.13
N THR A 219 -12.03 -5.59 5.67
CA THR A 219 -11.61 -6.99 5.78
C THR A 219 -10.29 -7.20 5.04
N SER A 220 -9.35 -7.99 5.60
CA SER A 220 -8.01 -8.19 5.06
C SER A 220 -7.96 -8.68 3.59
N ALA A 221 -9.07 -9.22 3.08
CA ALA A 221 -9.23 -9.62 1.69
C ALA A 221 -9.13 -8.46 0.69
N ASP A 222 -9.49 -7.23 1.07
CA ASP A 222 -9.46 -6.06 0.18
C ASP A 222 -8.02 -5.57 -0.12
N ARG A 223 -7.04 -6.01 0.69
CA ARG A 223 -5.64 -5.59 0.56
C ARG A 223 -4.90 -6.26 -0.60
N TYR A 224 -5.36 -7.44 -1.02
CA TYR A 224 -4.69 -8.27 -2.03
C TYR A 224 -5.29 -8.18 -3.42
N ASP A 225 -6.45 -7.53 -3.54
CA ASP A 225 -7.09 -7.23 -4.82
C ASP A 225 -6.76 -5.77 -5.21
N SER A 226 -5.72 -5.15 -4.64
CA SER A 226 -5.39 -3.74 -4.90
C SER A 226 -4.64 -3.53 -6.23
N PRO A 227 -4.64 -2.31 -6.82
CA PRO A 227 -3.82 -2.00 -7.99
C PRO A 227 -2.32 -2.27 -7.78
N ALA A 228 -1.82 -2.17 -6.54
CA ALA A 228 -0.45 -2.53 -6.18
C ALA A 228 -0.14 -4.02 -6.41
N SER A 229 -1.17 -4.88 -6.39
CA SER A 229 -1.05 -6.31 -6.68
C SER A 229 -0.76 -6.58 -8.15
N ASN A 230 -1.23 -5.71 -9.07
CA ASN A 230 -0.81 -5.77 -10.47
C ASN A 230 0.69 -5.52 -10.61
N ILE A 231 1.22 -4.52 -9.90
CA ILE A 231 2.67 -4.23 -9.91
C ILE A 231 3.45 -5.41 -9.31
N ALA A 232 2.94 -6.06 -8.27
CA ALA A 232 3.55 -7.27 -7.72
C ALA A 232 3.59 -8.43 -8.74
N VAL A 233 2.54 -8.58 -9.56
CA VAL A 233 2.51 -9.57 -10.65
C VAL A 233 3.55 -9.23 -11.73
N LEU A 234 3.66 -7.96 -12.13
CA LEU A 234 4.68 -7.52 -13.10
C LEU A 234 6.10 -7.73 -12.57
N MET A 235 6.34 -7.37 -11.31
CA MET A 235 7.65 -7.55 -10.66
C MET A 235 8.04 -9.04 -10.61
N LEU A 236 7.09 -9.89 -10.25
CA LEU A 236 7.31 -11.34 -10.26
C LEU A 236 7.63 -11.85 -11.66
N ALA A 237 6.92 -11.40 -12.69
CA ALA A 237 7.20 -11.75 -14.07
C ALA A 237 8.61 -11.34 -14.50
N CYS A 238 9.02 -10.10 -14.20
CA CYS A 238 10.38 -9.62 -14.49
C CYS A 238 11.44 -10.51 -13.85
N TRP A 239 11.22 -10.94 -12.61
CA TRP A 239 12.15 -11.80 -11.88
C TRP A 239 12.16 -13.23 -12.41
N THR A 240 11.02 -13.78 -12.82
CA THR A 240 10.98 -15.10 -13.49
C THR A 240 11.79 -15.10 -14.79
N MET A 241 11.84 -13.97 -15.49
CA MET A 241 12.68 -13.75 -16.67
C MET A 241 14.12 -13.34 -16.38
N ARG A 242 14.54 -13.27 -15.10
CA ARG A 242 15.88 -12.81 -14.67
C ARG A 242 16.23 -11.38 -15.12
N ILE A 243 15.23 -10.53 -15.32
CA ILE A 243 15.41 -9.12 -15.66
C ILE A 243 15.81 -8.36 -14.38
N PRO A 244 16.90 -7.58 -14.37
CA PRO A 244 17.43 -6.94 -13.17
C PRO A 244 16.71 -5.64 -12.79
N VAL A 245 15.41 -5.77 -12.52
CA VAL A 245 14.52 -4.66 -12.12
C VAL A 245 14.49 -4.53 -10.60
N MET A 246 14.57 -3.28 -10.10
CA MET A 246 14.38 -2.93 -8.69
C MET A 246 12.95 -2.42 -8.46
N TYR A 247 12.44 -2.47 -7.22
CA TYR A 247 11.09 -1.95 -6.91
C TYR A 247 11.00 -0.44 -7.18
N GLU A 248 12.10 0.26 -6.96
CA GLU A 248 12.21 1.69 -7.21
C GLU A 248 12.03 2.05 -8.71
N ASP A 249 12.37 1.14 -9.63
CA ASP A 249 12.17 1.38 -11.07
C ASP A 249 10.69 1.51 -11.39
N PHE A 250 9.86 0.65 -10.80
CA PHE A 250 8.40 0.73 -10.93
C PHE A 250 7.86 2.02 -10.32
N ARG A 251 8.37 2.42 -9.14
CA ARG A 251 7.96 3.68 -8.52
C ARG A 251 8.23 4.88 -9.43
N LYS A 252 9.44 4.97 -9.99
CA LYS A 252 9.86 6.06 -10.89
C LYS A 252 9.00 6.15 -12.14
N ILE A 253 8.77 5.03 -12.85
CA ILE A 253 7.95 5.06 -14.08
C ILE A 253 6.46 5.33 -13.81
N ILE A 254 5.97 5.02 -12.60
CA ILE A 254 4.61 5.37 -12.15
C ILE A 254 4.51 6.86 -11.85
N GLU A 255 5.46 7.43 -11.10
CA GLU A 255 5.50 8.87 -10.78
C GLU A 255 5.65 9.72 -12.05
N LEU A 256 6.44 9.26 -13.02
CA LEU A 256 6.57 9.86 -14.36
C LEU A 256 5.35 9.65 -15.27
N HIS A 257 4.26 9.02 -14.78
CA HIS A 257 3.04 8.72 -15.55
C HIS A 257 3.27 7.90 -16.85
N GLN A 258 4.42 7.25 -16.99
CA GLN A 258 4.74 6.38 -18.12
C GLN A 258 4.06 5.01 -17.96
N LEU A 259 3.95 4.52 -16.72
CA LEU A 259 3.20 3.32 -16.39
C LEU A 259 1.83 3.71 -15.80
N PRO A 260 0.70 3.34 -16.45
CA PRO A 260 -0.62 3.65 -15.93
C PRO A 260 -0.85 3.01 -14.56
N TYR A 261 -1.05 3.82 -13.53
CA TYR A 261 -1.31 3.37 -12.17
C TYR A 261 -2.08 4.43 -11.38
N MET A 262 -1.65 5.69 -11.53
CA MET A 262 -2.32 6.87 -11.02
C MET A 262 -3.50 7.19 -11.95
N ASP A 263 -4.69 7.34 -11.37
CA ASP A 263 -5.96 7.57 -12.08
C ASP A 263 -6.23 6.72 -13.34
N PRO A 264 -6.24 5.38 -13.24
CA PRO A 264 -6.36 4.49 -14.40
C PRO A 264 -7.74 4.52 -15.05
N VAL A 265 -8.75 5.04 -14.35
CA VAL A 265 -10.14 5.14 -14.83
C VAL A 265 -10.22 5.94 -16.13
N ARG A 266 -9.28 6.86 -16.36
CA ARG A 266 -9.20 7.68 -17.57
C ARG A 266 -8.88 6.89 -18.84
N PHE A 267 -8.22 5.73 -18.70
CA PHE A 267 -7.85 4.86 -19.82
C PHE A 267 -8.89 3.78 -20.10
N PHE A 268 -9.95 3.68 -19.29
CA PHE A 268 -10.99 2.68 -19.44
C PHE A 268 -12.10 3.14 -20.41
N PRO A 269 -12.69 2.21 -21.18
CA PRO A 269 -13.83 2.53 -22.03
C PRO A 269 -15.04 2.97 -21.19
N ASP A 270 -15.84 3.88 -21.74
CA ASP A 270 -17.01 4.46 -21.04
C ASP A 270 -18.02 3.38 -20.61
N SER A 271 -18.10 2.25 -21.33
CA SER A 271 -18.93 1.10 -20.97
C SER A 271 -18.55 0.46 -19.63
N LEU A 272 -17.26 0.46 -19.26
CA LEU A 272 -16.79 -0.07 -17.98
C LEU A 272 -16.92 0.96 -16.86
N THR A 273 -16.73 2.25 -17.15
CA THR A 273 -16.69 3.30 -16.13
C THR A 273 -18.08 3.67 -15.58
N VAL A 274 -19.14 3.50 -16.38
CA VAL A 274 -20.54 3.78 -16.00
C VAL A 274 -21.01 2.93 -14.82
N HIS A 275 -20.51 1.71 -14.68
CA HIS A 275 -20.94 0.76 -13.65
C HIS A 275 -20.17 0.86 -12.32
N LEU A 276 -19.10 1.66 -12.29
CA LEU A 276 -18.25 1.82 -11.12
C LEU A 276 -18.88 2.71 -10.06
N THR A 277 -18.95 2.22 -8.82
CA THR A 277 -19.30 3.02 -7.64
C THR A 277 -18.19 4.01 -7.28
N LYS A 278 -18.52 5.03 -6.48
CA LYS A 278 -17.52 6.00 -5.96
C LYS A 278 -16.38 5.29 -5.22
N SER A 279 -16.71 4.32 -4.36
CA SER A 279 -15.73 3.54 -3.58
C SER A 279 -14.82 2.71 -4.50
N THR A 280 -15.38 1.99 -5.48
CA THR A 280 -14.56 1.21 -6.42
C THR A 280 -13.68 2.09 -7.31
N ARG A 281 -14.12 3.31 -7.67
CA ARG A 281 -13.26 4.26 -8.40
C ARG A 281 -12.09 4.72 -7.55
N GLN A 282 -12.32 5.06 -6.29
CA GLN A 282 -11.25 5.44 -5.36
C GLN A 282 -10.26 4.30 -5.11
N MET A 283 -10.73 3.05 -5.08
CA MET A 283 -9.86 1.87 -4.94
C MET A 283 -9.05 1.56 -6.21
N LEU A 284 -9.57 1.89 -7.39
CA LEU A 284 -8.85 1.73 -8.66
C LEU A 284 -7.83 2.85 -8.88
N SER A 285 -8.13 4.07 -8.43
CA SER A 285 -7.31 5.27 -8.62
C SER A 285 -6.61 5.69 -7.31
N PRO A 286 -5.50 5.05 -6.93
CA PRO A 286 -4.70 5.51 -5.81
C PRO A 286 -4.07 6.88 -6.11
N HIS A 287 -3.90 7.69 -5.06
CA HIS A 287 -3.36 9.06 -5.15
C HIS A 287 -1.83 9.14 -5.12
N ARG A 288 -1.14 8.04 -4.80
CA ARG A 288 0.33 7.97 -4.71
C ARG A 288 0.83 6.65 -5.28
N ALA A 289 2.07 6.68 -5.77
CA ALA A 289 2.78 5.47 -6.17
C ALA A 289 2.91 4.51 -4.97
N PRO A 290 2.91 3.18 -5.21
CA PRO A 290 3.02 2.22 -4.13
C PRO A 290 4.44 2.24 -3.55
N THR A 291 4.56 2.13 -2.23
CA THR A 291 5.87 2.06 -1.58
C THR A 291 6.57 0.75 -1.93
N THR A 292 7.91 0.78 -1.99
CA THR A 292 8.73 -0.40 -2.31
C THR A 292 8.46 -1.58 -1.37
N LEU A 293 8.32 -1.30 -0.06
CA LEU A 293 7.98 -2.31 0.94
C LEU A 293 6.60 -2.93 0.72
N LEU A 294 5.60 -2.15 0.30
CA LEU A 294 4.26 -2.66 0.00
C LEU A 294 4.30 -3.62 -1.19
N VAL A 295 4.92 -3.20 -2.31
CA VAL A 295 5.06 -4.02 -3.51
C VAL A 295 5.85 -5.28 -3.19
N HIS A 296 6.96 -5.18 -2.45
CA HIS A 296 7.75 -6.32 -2.03
C HIS A 296 6.95 -7.30 -1.17
N ARG A 297 6.18 -6.83 -0.19
CA ARG A 297 5.34 -7.69 0.66
C ARG A 297 4.31 -8.46 -0.17
N LEU A 298 3.67 -7.81 -1.14
CA LEU A 298 2.71 -8.45 -2.05
C LEU A 298 3.39 -9.47 -2.95
N THR A 299 4.56 -9.12 -3.52
CA THR A 299 5.35 -9.97 -4.42
C THR A 299 5.91 -11.19 -3.68
N SER A 300 6.50 -10.99 -2.50
CA SER A 300 7.04 -12.02 -1.61
C SER A 300 5.97 -13.02 -1.17
N ARG A 301 4.79 -12.52 -0.80
CA ARG A 301 3.62 -13.36 -0.48
C ARG A 301 3.18 -14.17 -1.69
N LEU A 302 3.06 -13.54 -2.87
CA LEU A 302 2.64 -14.23 -4.09
C LEU A 302 3.62 -15.33 -4.48
N ALA A 303 4.93 -15.05 -4.45
CA ALA A 303 5.98 -16.04 -4.72
C ALA A 303 5.92 -17.22 -3.74
N ARG A 304 5.76 -16.95 -2.44
CA ARG A 304 5.59 -17.99 -1.43
C ARG A 304 4.37 -18.87 -1.69
N LEU A 305 3.23 -18.26 -2.01
CA LEU A 305 1.98 -18.99 -2.28
C LEU A 305 2.09 -19.83 -3.54
N LEU A 306 2.69 -19.31 -4.61
CA LEU A 306 2.96 -20.04 -5.85
C LEU A 306 3.83 -21.27 -5.59
N TYR A 307 4.88 -21.10 -4.79
CA TYR A 307 5.75 -22.21 -4.42
C TYR A 307 5.02 -23.26 -3.57
N SER A 308 4.29 -22.86 -2.53
CA SER A 308 3.66 -23.80 -1.60
C SER A 308 2.44 -24.51 -2.18
N THR A 309 1.71 -23.88 -3.10
CA THR A 309 0.46 -24.44 -3.65
C THR A 309 0.63 -25.09 -5.01
N GLN A 310 1.48 -24.54 -5.88
CA GLN A 310 1.65 -24.97 -7.28
C GLN A 310 3.06 -25.51 -7.56
N GLY A 311 4.00 -25.44 -6.60
CA GLY A 311 5.38 -25.87 -6.80
C GLY A 311 6.17 -24.99 -7.76
N VAL A 312 5.66 -23.80 -8.13
CA VAL A 312 6.34 -22.89 -9.06
C VAL A 312 7.43 -22.15 -8.31
N LEU A 313 8.70 -22.48 -8.61
CA LEU A 313 9.86 -21.83 -8.04
C LEU A 313 10.21 -20.57 -8.84
N THR A 314 10.24 -19.42 -8.17
CA THR A 314 10.80 -18.21 -8.76
C THR A 314 12.32 -18.24 -8.57
N PRO A 315 13.11 -17.98 -9.62
CA PRO A 315 14.55 -18.07 -9.54
C PRO A 315 15.16 -16.97 -8.64
N GLU A 316 16.42 -17.16 -8.27
CA GLU A 316 17.24 -16.11 -7.66
C GLU A 316 17.35 -14.88 -8.56
N VAL A 317 17.44 -13.71 -7.93
CA VAL A 317 17.56 -12.43 -8.61
C VAL A 317 18.87 -12.36 -9.39
N ASN A 318 18.87 -11.60 -10.47
CA ASN A 318 20.10 -11.31 -11.21
C ASN A 318 21.00 -10.36 -10.38
N ALA A 319 21.80 -10.94 -9.51
CA ALA A 319 22.52 -10.26 -8.44
C ALA A 319 23.55 -9.24 -8.93
N ALA A 320 24.34 -9.59 -9.95
CA ALA A 320 25.44 -8.77 -10.44
C ALA A 320 25.01 -7.37 -10.92
N PRO A 321 24.02 -7.22 -11.83
CA PRO A 321 23.56 -5.91 -12.27
C PRO A 321 22.86 -5.12 -11.15
N ILE A 322 22.09 -5.76 -10.27
CA ILE A 322 21.43 -5.05 -9.15
C ILE A 322 22.48 -4.53 -8.17
N LEU A 323 23.44 -5.38 -7.79
CA LEU A 323 24.54 -4.97 -6.93
C LEU A 323 25.35 -3.82 -7.56
N TRP A 324 25.64 -3.89 -8.86
CA TRP A 324 26.32 -2.79 -9.54
C TRP A 324 25.52 -1.49 -9.53
N ARG A 325 24.19 -1.57 -9.73
CA ARG A 325 23.31 -0.38 -9.68
C ARG A 325 23.31 0.24 -8.28
N VAL A 326 23.22 -0.58 -7.24
CA VAL A 326 23.31 -0.15 -5.83
C VAL A 326 24.68 0.44 -5.51
N THR A 327 25.77 -0.20 -5.93
CA THR A 327 27.12 0.33 -5.71
C THR A 327 27.30 1.67 -6.42
N ARG A 328 26.83 1.77 -7.67
CA ARG A 328 26.93 2.99 -8.46
C ARG A 328 26.10 4.13 -7.85
N SER A 329 24.89 3.87 -7.35
CA SER A 329 24.07 4.91 -6.73
C SER A 329 24.70 5.51 -5.48
N MET A 330 25.48 4.71 -4.76
CA MET A 330 26.26 5.14 -3.61
C MET A 330 27.56 5.87 -3.99
N GLY A 331 27.84 6.11 -5.28
CA GLY A 331 29.14 6.66 -5.70
C GLY A 331 30.31 5.69 -5.55
N GLY A 332 30.00 4.38 -5.47
CA GLY A 332 30.98 3.34 -5.21
C GLY A 332 31.85 2.99 -6.41
N THR A 333 33.06 2.54 -6.11
CA THR A 333 34.03 2.03 -7.09
C THR A 333 33.82 0.52 -7.36
N PRO A 334 34.46 -0.06 -8.40
CA PRO A 334 34.48 -1.52 -8.59
C PRO A 334 35.02 -2.30 -7.39
N VAL A 335 35.83 -1.65 -6.54
CA VAL A 335 36.32 -2.23 -5.28
C VAL A 335 35.20 -2.29 -4.24
N LEU A 336 34.36 -1.24 -4.13
CA LEU A 336 33.17 -1.33 -3.28
C LEU A 336 32.25 -2.48 -3.74
N TYR A 337 32.08 -2.65 -5.06
CA TYR A 337 31.31 -3.79 -5.60
C TYR A 337 31.90 -5.14 -5.18
N SER A 338 33.23 -5.31 -5.29
CA SER A 338 33.88 -6.57 -4.93
C SER A 338 33.78 -6.87 -3.43
N LEU A 339 33.99 -5.85 -2.57
CA LEU A 339 33.87 -5.95 -1.12
C LEU A 339 32.43 -6.23 -0.68
N THR A 340 31.43 -5.56 -1.27
CA THR A 340 30.03 -5.87 -0.97
C THR A 340 29.69 -7.29 -1.42
N LYS A 341 30.20 -7.74 -2.57
CA LYS A 341 30.01 -9.11 -3.04
C LYS A 341 30.65 -10.15 -2.10
N THR A 342 31.82 -9.88 -1.52
CA THR A 342 32.42 -10.79 -0.53
C THR A 342 31.61 -10.78 0.77
N LEU A 343 31.21 -9.61 1.25
CA LEU A 343 30.42 -9.49 2.48
C LEU A 343 29.05 -10.18 2.37
N THR A 344 28.35 -10.02 1.25
CA THR A 344 27.05 -10.68 1.00
C THR A 344 27.16 -12.21 1.00
N ARG A 345 28.28 -12.77 0.51
CA ARG A 345 28.60 -14.20 0.60
C ARG A 345 28.89 -14.65 2.03
N VAL A 346 29.70 -13.89 2.76
CA VAL A 346 29.99 -14.14 4.19
C VAL A 346 28.70 -14.15 5.00
N LEU A 347 27.84 -13.18 4.76
CA LEU A 347 26.53 -13.08 5.38
C LEU A 347 25.54 -14.12 4.85
N SER A 348 25.83 -14.89 3.80
CA SER A 348 24.91 -15.88 3.20
C SER A 348 23.50 -15.30 2.99
N LEU A 349 23.41 -14.12 2.37
CA LEU A 349 22.15 -13.44 2.15
C LEU A 349 21.31 -14.17 1.07
N PRO A 350 20.03 -14.48 1.35
CA PRO A 350 19.15 -15.11 0.36
C PRO A 350 18.78 -14.10 -0.74
N LEU A 351 19.08 -14.45 -1.99
CA LEU A 351 18.83 -13.61 -3.16
C LEU A 351 17.49 -13.94 -3.83
N VAL A 352 16.49 -14.30 -3.02
CA VAL A 352 15.15 -14.72 -3.42
C VAL A 352 14.08 -13.79 -2.86
N LEU A 353 12.87 -13.82 -3.42
CA LEU A 353 11.76 -12.96 -2.98
C LEU A 353 11.27 -13.26 -1.56
N HIS A 354 11.37 -14.51 -1.12
CA HIS A 354 10.96 -14.94 0.21
C HIS A 354 11.90 -16.06 0.68
N HIS A 355 12.23 -16.06 1.96
CA HIS A 355 13.20 -16.97 2.57
C HIS A 355 12.85 -18.46 2.35
N SER A 356 11.56 -18.79 2.23
CA SER A 356 11.08 -20.16 1.98
C SER A 356 11.46 -20.73 0.60
N LEU A 357 11.91 -19.89 -0.34
CA LEU A 357 12.39 -20.35 -1.64
C LEU A 357 13.89 -20.70 -1.62
N ALA A 358 14.60 -20.31 -0.57
CA ALA A 358 15.99 -20.66 -0.35
C ALA A 358 16.09 -21.92 0.54
N PRO A 359 17.21 -22.65 0.48
CA PRO A 359 17.49 -23.74 1.42
C PRO A 359 17.43 -23.24 2.87
N SER A 360 16.75 -23.99 3.74
CA SER A 360 16.68 -23.67 5.16
C SER A 360 18.06 -23.73 5.81
N LEU A 361 18.28 -22.92 6.84
CA LEU A 361 19.50 -22.95 7.63
C LEU A 361 19.74 -24.35 8.22
N LYS A 362 21.00 -24.72 8.38
CA LYS A 362 21.38 -25.98 9.05
C LYS A 362 20.92 -25.91 10.51
N ARG A 363 19.89 -26.70 10.86
CA ARG A 363 19.44 -26.86 12.25
C ARG A 363 20.40 -27.79 12.98
N VAL A 364 21.22 -27.26 13.89
CA VAL A 364 22.08 -28.07 14.77
C VAL A 364 21.34 -28.38 16.07
N LYS A 365 20.52 -27.44 16.56
CA LYS A 365 19.66 -27.58 17.73
C LYS A 365 18.19 -27.47 17.36
N GLN A 366 17.32 -28.07 18.16
CA GLN A 366 15.86 -28.06 17.94
C GLN A 366 15.24 -26.65 18.02
N ARG A 367 15.91 -25.69 18.69
CA ARG A 367 15.49 -24.28 18.80
C ARG A 367 16.16 -23.35 17.79
N ASP A 368 16.97 -23.87 16.87
CA ASP A 368 17.60 -23.03 15.85
C ASP A 368 16.52 -22.53 14.88
N PRO A 369 16.53 -21.22 14.53
CA PRO A 369 15.54 -20.66 13.62
C PRO A 369 15.75 -21.14 12.18
N ASP A 370 14.67 -21.21 11.41
CA ASP A 370 14.68 -21.64 10.00
C ASP A 370 15.28 -20.63 9.04
N SER A 371 15.21 -19.36 9.43
CA SER A 371 15.70 -18.21 8.69
C SER A 371 16.12 -17.12 9.68
N HIS A 372 17.03 -16.25 9.27
CA HIS A 372 17.37 -15.06 10.04
C HIS A 372 16.31 -13.96 9.88
N LYS A 373 16.24 -13.05 10.86
CA LYS A 373 15.45 -11.82 10.72
C LYS A 373 16.02 -11.03 9.52
N TYR A 374 15.14 -10.49 8.69
CA TYR A 374 15.46 -9.76 7.46
C TYR A 374 16.04 -10.62 6.30
N ASP A 375 15.79 -11.93 6.30
CA ASP A 375 16.05 -12.80 5.13
C ASP A 375 14.98 -12.66 4.02
N SER A 376 13.89 -11.92 4.24
CA SER A 376 12.87 -11.60 3.22
C SER A 376 12.70 -10.11 3.04
N VAL A 377 13.84 -9.43 3.01
CA VAL A 377 13.94 -8.02 2.65
C VAL A 377 14.13 -7.93 1.13
N PRO A 378 13.75 -6.82 0.47
CA PRO A 378 14.11 -6.60 -0.92
C PRO A 378 15.63 -6.81 -1.14
N PRO A 379 16.06 -7.60 -2.13
CA PRO A 379 17.49 -7.86 -2.37
C PRO A 379 18.32 -6.58 -2.61
N GLU A 380 17.72 -5.57 -3.24
CA GLU A 380 18.33 -4.23 -3.36
C GLU A 380 18.62 -3.59 -1.99
N VAL A 381 17.70 -3.67 -1.03
CA VAL A 381 17.93 -3.19 0.35
C VAL A 381 19.01 -4.02 1.04
N ALA A 382 19.02 -5.34 0.82
CA ALA A 382 20.04 -6.22 1.38
C ALA A 382 21.45 -5.88 0.85
N PHE A 383 21.58 -5.61 -0.46
CA PHE A 383 22.85 -5.18 -1.06
C PHE A 383 23.28 -3.79 -0.59
N THR A 384 22.35 -2.87 -0.41
CA THR A 384 22.69 -1.54 0.09
C THR A 384 23.11 -1.58 1.54
N ALA A 385 22.41 -2.33 2.39
CA ALA A 385 22.81 -2.54 3.78
C ALA A 385 24.22 -3.14 3.88
N ALA A 386 24.54 -4.14 3.04
CA ALA A 386 25.88 -4.69 2.96
C ALA A 386 26.91 -3.64 2.47
N SER A 387 26.58 -2.81 1.48
CA SER A 387 27.47 -1.75 1.00
C SER A 387 27.75 -0.70 2.08
N VAL A 388 26.74 -0.32 2.85
CA VAL A 388 26.87 0.59 3.99
C VAL A 388 27.79 0.00 5.07
N ILE A 389 27.66 -1.29 5.37
CA ILE A 389 28.55 -1.98 6.31
C ILE A 389 30.01 -1.95 5.82
N VAL A 390 30.25 -2.20 4.53
CA VAL A 390 31.60 -2.09 3.95
C VAL A 390 32.15 -0.68 4.09
N LEU A 391 31.37 0.35 3.76
CA LEU A 391 31.78 1.75 3.91
C LEU A 391 32.10 2.09 5.37
N LYS A 392 31.31 1.58 6.31
CA LYS A 392 31.56 1.74 7.75
C LYS A 392 32.85 1.04 8.19
N MET A 393 33.12 -0.16 7.69
CA MET A 393 34.37 -0.89 7.96
C MET A 393 35.60 -0.15 7.41
N VAL A 394 35.49 0.45 6.22
CA VAL A 394 36.58 1.17 5.55
C VAL A 394 36.85 2.52 6.21
N TYR A 395 35.82 3.36 6.36
CA TYR A 395 36.01 4.78 6.69
C TYR A 395 35.93 5.13 8.16
N GLY A 396 35.42 4.27 9.03
CA GLY A 396 35.29 4.70 10.42
C GLY A 396 34.07 5.56 10.70
N LEU A 397 32.94 5.30 10.04
CA LEU A 397 31.68 6.09 10.14
C LEU A 397 31.00 6.04 11.53
N ASP A 398 31.72 5.61 12.56
CA ASP A 398 31.30 5.51 13.95
C ASP A 398 31.97 6.55 14.87
N GLY A 399 32.58 7.58 14.28
CA GLY A 399 33.33 8.60 15.01
C GLY A 399 34.79 8.21 15.29
N THR A 400 35.20 7.00 14.91
CA THR A 400 36.59 6.55 14.95
C THR A 400 37.15 6.44 13.54
N SER A 401 38.01 7.37 13.13
CA SER A 401 38.65 7.32 11.81
C SER A 401 39.51 6.07 11.64
N ARG A 402 39.41 5.41 10.48
CA ARG A 402 40.18 4.21 10.11
C ARG A 402 40.97 4.51 8.84
N LEU A 403 42.24 4.12 8.83
CA LEU A 403 43.11 4.27 7.66
C LEU A 403 43.86 2.96 7.38
N PRO A 404 44.05 2.60 6.10
CA PRO A 404 44.83 1.43 5.74
C PRO A 404 46.27 1.59 6.20
N THR A 405 46.81 0.57 6.86
CA THR A 405 48.24 0.53 7.22
C THR A 405 49.08 -0.09 6.09
N ASP A 406 48.52 -1.07 5.39
CA ASP A 406 49.22 -1.83 4.36
C ASP A 406 48.87 -1.27 2.96
N SER A 407 49.87 -1.05 2.10
CA SER A 407 49.64 -0.59 0.72
C SER A 407 48.82 -1.58 -0.13
N ASN A 408 48.72 -2.84 0.30
CA ASN A 408 47.93 -3.87 -0.38
C ASN A 408 46.48 -3.95 0.13
N ASP A 409 46.08 -3.11 1.08
CA ASP A 409 44.72 -3.09 1.61
C ASP A 409 43.73 -2.61 0.53
N PRO A 410 42.60 -3.31 0.28
CA PRO A 410 41.57 -2.84 -0.65
C PRO A 410 41.01 -1.46 -0.29
N ALA A 411 41.08 -1.02 0.97
CA ALA A 411 40.68 0.31 1.40
C ALA A 411 41.47 1.44 0.71
N CYS A 412 42.72 1.19 0.28
CA CYS A 412 43.54 2.13 -0.46
C CYS A 412 42.95 2.47 -1.83
N ALA A 413 42.16 1.57 -2.44
CA ALA A 413 41.56 1.79 -3.75
C ALA A 413 40.18 2.49 -3.69
N LEU A 414 39.69 2.78 -2.49
CA LEU A 414 38.51 3.61 -2.26
C LEU A 414 38.91 5.09 -2.13
N PRO A 415 38.02 6.02 -2.48
CA PRO A 415 38.31 7.44 -2.40
C PRO A 415 38.52 7.92 -0.95
N THR A 416 39.14 9.09 -0.77
CA THR A 416 39.19 9.73 0.56
C THR A 416 37.79 10.04 1.08
N LEU A 417 37.62 10.03 2.41
CA LEU A 417 36.29 10.20 3.03
C LEU A 417 35.65 11.54 2.66
N ASP A 418 36.42 12.63 2.68
CA ASP A 418 35.90 13.97 2.39
C ASP A 418 35.44 14.11 0.93
N GLU A 419 36.22 13.56 -0.01
CA GLU A 419 35.84 13.56 -1.43
C GLU A 419 34.64 12.64 -1.69
N TYR A 420 34.58 11.49 -1.01
CA TYR A 420 33.44 10.61 -1.10
C TYR A 420 32.17 11.28 -0.57
N LEU A 421 32.23 11.96 0.57
CA LEU A 421 31.09 12.71 1.12
C LEU A 421 30.70 13.89 0.21
N ALA A 422 31.67 14.60 -0.37
CA ALA A 422 31.41 15.64 -1.35
C ALA A 422 30.71 15.08 -2.60
N LEU A 423 31.13 13.91 -3.08
CA LEU A 423 30.48 13.23 -4.20
C LEU A 423 29.07 12.77 -3.83
N VAL A 424 28.86 12.15 -2.67
CA VAL A 424 27.53 11.70 -2.23
C VAL A 424 26.56 12.88 -2.14
N ARG A 425 27.01 14.01 -1.60
CA ARG A 425 26.23 15.25 -1.54
C ARG A 425 25.96 15.84 -2.93
N GLY A 426 26.97 15.86 -3.81
CA GLY A 426 26.84 16.36 -5.18
C GLY A 426 25.92 15.52 -6.06
N VAL A 427 26.01 14.20 -5.97
CA VAL A 427 25.10 13.26 -6.65
C VAL A 427 23.68 13.37 -6.09
N GLY A 428 23.54 13.60 -4.79
CA GLY A 428 22.25 13.93 -4.18
C GLY A 428 21.64 15.18 -4.82
N GLY A 429 22.43 16.24 -5.01
CA GLY A 429 22.00 17.48 -5.67
C GLY A 429 21.55 17.27 -7.12
N THR A 430 22.36 16.59 -7.94
CA THR A 430 22.00 16.35 -9.35
C THR A 430 20.81 15.41 -9.54
N GLU A 431 20.62 14.45 -8.64
CA GLU A 431 19.39 13.63 -8.63
C GLU A 431 18.17 14.43 -8.15
N MET A 432 18.32 15.34 -7.20
CA MET A 432 17.23 16.25 -6.78
C MET A 432 16.81 17.20 -7.89
N GLU A 433 17.73 17.58 -8.78
CA GLU A 433 17.45 18.36 -9.98
C GLU A 433 16.85 17.53 -11.12
N SER A 434 16.73 16.21 -10.97
CA SER A 434 16.14 15.36 -12.02
C SER A 434 14.61 15.43 -12.01
N GLN A 435 14.00 15.44 -13.20
CA GLN A 435 12.53 15.45 -13.40
C GLN A 435 11.79 14.46 -12.49
N ALA A 436 12.36 13.26 -12.35
CA ALA A 436 11.76 12.16 -11.60
C ALA A 436 11.72 12.40 -10.09
N GLU A 437 12.61 13.24 -9.56
CA GLU A 437 12.65 13.60 -8.14
C GLU A 437 11.84 14.89 -7.87
N ILE A 438 11.92 15.87 -8.79
CA ILE A 438 11.19 17.13 -8.72
C ILE A 438 9.67 16.87 -8.72
N PHE A 439 9.19 15.96 -9.58
CA PHE A 439 7.75 15.68 -9.75
C PHE A 439 7.23 14.54 -8.87
N ARG A 440 7.95 14.18 -7.80
CA ARG A 440 7.47 13.16 -6.85
C ARG A 440 6.21 13.61 -6.13
N SER A 441 5.35 12.64 -5.84
CA SER A 441 4.13 12.89 -5.07
C SER A 441 4.37 13.24 -3.60
N ASP A 442 5.57 12.96 -3.09
CA ASP A 442 5.95 13.14 -1.68
C ASP A 442 6.74 14.43 -1.43
N THR A 443 7.25 15.10 -2.47
CA THR A 443 7.99 16.35 -2.35
C THR A 443 7.03 17.54 -2.42
N HIS A 444 7.03 18.36 -1.38
CA HIS A 444 6.29 19.63 -1.38
C HIS A 444 7.18 20.70 -2.01
N MET A 445 6.88 21.10 -3.24
CA MET A 445 7.62 22.13 -3.95
C MET A 445 6.78 23.40 -4.09
N SER A 446 7.40 24.55 -3.78
CA SER A 446 6.80 25.85 -4.02
C SER A 446 7.06 26.26 -5.47
N VAL A 447 6.00 26.62 -6.19
CA VAL A 447 6.10 27.09 -7.59
C VAL A 447 6.98 28.34 -7.71
N GLY A 448 7.13 29.13 -6.64
CA GLY A 448 7.94 30.34 -6.63
C GLY A 448 9.46 30.10 -6.65
N ASP A 449 9.91 28.88 -6.32
CA ASP A 449 11.33 28.53 -6.26
C ASP A 449 11.82 27.86 -7.55
N LEU A 450 10.94 27.69 -8.54
CA LEU A 450 11.23 27.03 -9.82
C LEU A 450 11.88 27.99 -10.81
N SER A 451 12.89 27.49 -11.53
CA SER A 451 13.47 28.20 -12.66
C SER A 451 12.61 28.01 -13.92
N ASP A 452 12.63 28.99 -14.81
CA ASP A 452 11.90 28.96 -16.10
C ASP A 452 12.02 27.63 -16.88
N PRO A 453 13.20 27.01 -17.08
CA PRO A 453 13.29 25.74 -17.81
C PRO A 453 12.63 24.56 -17.08
N VAL A 454 12.62 24.57 -15.74
CA VAL A 454 11.95 23.53 -14.94
C VAL A 454 10.44 23.73 -14.97
N ILE A 455 9.96 24.98 -15.12
CA ILE A 455 8.54 25.27 -15.33
C ILE A 455 8.08 24.71 -16.67
N ASP A 456 8.82 24.92 -17.75
CA ASP A 456 8.48 24.36 -19.07
C ASP A 456 8.41 22.82 -19.01
N GLU A 457 9.38 22.20 -18.35
CA GLU A 457 9.42 20.75 -18.13
C GLU A 457 8.25 20.24 -17.25
N TYR A 458 7.84 21.03 -16.27
CA TYR A 458 6.66 20.75 -15.46
C TYR A 458 5.36 20.87 -16.27
N LEU A 459 5.28 21.82 -17.20
CA LEU A 459 4.13 21.95 -18.12
C LEU A 459 4.06 20.76 -19.07
N ASP A 460 5.18 20.30 -19.62
CA ASP A 460 5.27 19.08 -20.42
C ASP A 460 4.83 17.85 -19.61
N PHE A 461 5.25 17.77 -18.34
CA PHE A 461 4.79 16.73 -17.42
C PHE A 461 3.27 16.81 -17.17
N CYS A 462 2.72 18.00 -16.96
CA CYS A 462 1.28 18.21 -16.79
C CYS A 462 0.50 17.79 -18.03
N GLU A 463 1.04 18.02 -19.24
CA GLU A 463 0.43 17.54 -20.48
C GLU A 463 0.27 16.02 -20.46
N ILE A 464 1.34 15.29 -20.12
CA ILE A 464 1.33 13.83 -20.01
C ILE A 464 0.38 13.35 -18.91
N ALA A 465 0.46 13.96 -17.73
CA ALA A 465 -0.28 13.53 -16.55
C ALA A 465 -1.78 13.87 -16.65
N LEU A 466 -2.18 14.99 -17.26
CA LEU A 466 -3.55 15.50 -17.26
C LEU A 466 -4.33 15.23 -18.55
N LEU A 467 -3.69 14.94 -19.69
CA LEU A 467 -4.39 14.65 -20.93
C LEU A 467 -4.77 13.16 -21.09
N LYS A 468 -5.96 12.91 -21.65
CA LYS A 468 -6.45 11.55 -21.90
C LYS A 468 -5.91 11.08 -23.25
N PRO A 469 -5.15 9.98 -23.34
CA PRO A 469 -4.67 9.49 -24.63
C PRO A 469 -5.85 9.01 -25.47
N GLY A 470 -5.96 9.54 -26.69
CA GLY A 470 -6.84 8.99 -27.72
C GLY A 470 -8.30 9.44 -27.71
N LYS A 471 -8.64 10.55 -27.05
CA LYS A 471 -9.85 11.29 -27.43
C LYS A 471 -9.40 12.46 -28.31
N ASP A 472 -9.46 12.26 -29.63
CA ASP A 472 -9.55 13.30 -30.66
C ASP A 472 -10.87 14.09 -30.48
N LEU A 473 -11.13 14.57 -29.28
CA LEU A 473 -12.03 15.69 -29.11
C LEU A 473 -11.18 16.86 -29.57
N ARG A 474 -11.16 17.14 -30.89
CA ARG A 474 -10.90 18.48 -31.40
C ARG A 474 -11.95 19.36 -30.75
N ASN A 475 -11.65 19.78 -29.53
CA ASN A 475 -12.49 20.69 -28.79
C ASN A 475 -12.28 22.03 -29.44
N ILE A 476 -13.32 22.85 -29.46
CA ILE A 476 -13.22 24.26 -29.86
C ILE A 476 -12.04 24.95 -29.16
N LEU A 477 -11.71 24.50 -27.94
CA LEU A 477 -10.56 24.97 -27.16
C LEU A 477 -9.20 24.63 -27.78
N ASP A 478 -9.04 23.50 -28.47
CA ASP A 478 -7.76 23.12 -29.10
C ASP A 478 -7.43 24.03 -30.30
N ASP A 479 -8.47 24.56 -30.97
CA ASP A 479 -8.34 25.52 -32.06
C ASP A 479 -7.93 26.92 -31.54
N TYR A 480 -8.34 27.29 -30.32
CA TYR A 480 -8.01 28.59 -29.71
C TYR A 480 -6.74 28.57 -28.83
N PHE A 481 -6.42 27.41 -28.25
CA PHE A 481 -5.28 27.20 -27.36
C PHE A 481 -4.53 25.92 -27.79
N PRO A 482 -3.81 25.98 -28.92
CA PRO A 482 -3.07 24.81 -29.39
C PRO A 482 -1.97 24.46 -28.40
N LEU A 483 -1.96 23.20 -27.98
CA LEU A 483 -0.81 22.62 -27.28
C LEU A 483 0.37 22.57 -28.28
N GLY A 484 1.57 22.93 -27.82
CA GLY A 484 2.75 22.99 -28.69
C GLY A 484 2.96 21.65 -29.42
N ASN A 485 3.23 21.70 -30.72
CA ASN A 485 3.50 20.49 -31.52
C ASN A 485 4.71 19.76 -30.93
N ARG A 486 4.45 18.65 -30.24
CA ARG A 486 5.48 17.70 -29.84
C ARG A 486 6.22 17.24 -31.10
N ALA A 487 7.54 17.40 -31.12
CA ALA A 487 8.36 16.66 -32.08
C ALA A 487 8.12 15.15 -31.83
N PRO A 488 7.72 14.37 -32.83
CA PRO A 488 7.46 12.95 -32.65
C PRO A 488 8.78 12.25 -32.32
N ASP A 489 8.73 11.39 -31.30
CA ASP A 489 9.77 10.42 -30.93
C ASP A 489 11.15 10.97 -30.58
N SER A 490 11.26 11.66 -29.44
CA SER A 490 12.35 11.31 -28.53
C SER A 490 11.92 10.07 -27.74
N MET A 491 12.17 8.89 -28.31
CA MET A 491 12.35 7.69 -27.47
C MET A 491 13.23 8.12 -26.29
N PRO A 492 12.89 7.81 -25.02
CA PRO A 492 13.68 8.25 -23.89
C PRO A 492 15.12 7.83 -24.17
N ALA A 493 15.97 8.81 -24.46
CA ALA A 493 17.35 8.56 -24.78
C ALA A 493 17.88 7.77 -23.58
N SER A 494 18.37 6.55 -23.82
CA SER A 494 18.97 5.70 -22.80
C SER A 494 19.78 6.60 -21.88
N VAL A 495 19.31 6.84 -20.66
CA VAL A 495 19.90 7.80 -19.74
C VAL A 495 21.33 7.34 -19.50
N ARG A 496 22.26 7.91 -20.27
CA ARG A 496 23.69 7.69 -20.09
C ARG A 496 24.02 8.47 -18.83
N GLN A 497 23.86 7.80 -17.68
CA GLN A 497 24.28 8.33 -16.40
C GLN A 497 25.72 8.82 -16.55
N ALA A 498 25.93 10.11 -16.26
CA ALA A 498 27.22 10.74 -16.40
C ALA A 498 28.30 9.94 -15.63
N PRO A 499 29.53 9.84 -16.17
CA PRO A 499 30.64 9.26 -15.43
C PRO A 499 30.91 10.11 -14.18
N PHE A 500 31.24 9.45 -13.07
CA PHE A 500 31.66 10.14 -11.86
C PHE A 500 32.98 10.88 -12.10
N PRO A 501 33.20 12.03 -11.45
CA PRO A 501 34.49 12.70 -11.50
C PRO A 501 35.59 11.78 -10.95
N PRO A 502 36.85 11.92 -11.41
CA PRO A 502 37.97 11.20 -10.82
C PRO A 502 38.13 11.64 -9.35
N LEU A 503 38.28 10.65 -8.46
CA LEU A 503 38.49 10.87 -7.03
C LEU A 503 39.89 10.40 -6.65
N PHE A 504 40.48 11.03 -5.64
CA PHE A 504 41.75 10.63 -5.05
C PHE A 504 41.55 9.44 -4.12
N ALA A 505 42.43 8.46 -4.26
CA ALA A 505 42.39 7.22 -3.51
C ALA A 505 42.97 7.41 -2.09
N ASN A 506 42.58 6.57 -1.14
CA ASN A 506 43.16 6.58 0.19
C ASN A 506 44.66 6.21 0.14
N GLU A 507 45.47 6.97 0.86
CA GLU A 507 46.87 6.66 1.07
C GLU A 507 47.05 5.80 2.32
N ALA A 508 48.03 4.89 2.30
CA ALA A 508 48.40 4.15 3.49
C ALA A 508 49.01 5.10 4.52
N SER A 509 48.58 5.01 5.77
CA SER A 509 49.12 5.84 6.85
C SER A 509 50.62 5.59 7.01
N ASN A 510 51.43 6.64 7.03
CA ASN A 510 52.85 6.54 7.36
C ASN A 510 53.03 6.06 8.81
N GLU A 511 53.99 5.15 9.03
CA GLU A 511 54.28 4.53 10.35
C GLU A 511 54.61 5.54 11.47
N ASP A 512 54.87 6.81 11.12
CA ASP A 512 55.21 7.90 12.05
C ASP A 512 54.00 8.69 12.60
N ALA A 513 52.77 8.40 12.15
CA ALA A 513 51.56 9.04 12.66
C ALA A 513 50.93 8.27 13.83
N THR A 514 50.18 8.96 14.69
CA THR A 514 49.42 8.37 15.82
C THR A 514 48.71 7.07 15.43
N PRO A 515 48.66 6.04 16.30
CA PRO A 515 48.11 4.73 15.93
C PRO A 515 46.63 4.83 15.57
N VAL A 516 46.33 4.91 14.28
CA VAL A 516 44.97 4.86 13.73
C VAL A 516 44.57 3.38 13.60
N PRO A 517 43.36 3.00 14.03
CA PRO A 517 42.88 1.63 13.86
C PRO A 517 42.81 1.25 12.37
N ARG A 518 43.13 -0.02 12.08
CA ARG A 518 43.02 -0.58 10.72
C ARG A 518 41.56 -0.65 10.26
N PRO A 519 41.29 -0.66 8.94
CA PRO A 519 39.95 -0.91 8.41
C PRO A 519 39.36 -2.20 9.00
N GLY A 520 38.11 -2.13 9.49
CA GLY A 520 37.42 -3.23 10.15
C GLY A 520 37.83 -3.51 11.61
N GLN A 521 38.81 -2.79 12.18
CA GLN A 521 39.19 -2.92 13.59
C GLN A 521 38.26 -2.09 14.50
N VAL A 522 37.88 -2.65 15.66
CA VAL A 522 36.97 -2.04 16.66
C VAL A 522 35.66 -1.57 16.03
N TYR A 523 34.74 -2.49 15.75
CA TYR A 523 33.48 -2.19 15.06
C TYR A 523 32.34 -1.88 16.03
N THR A 524 31.80 -0.67 16.01
CA THR A 524 30.62 -0.31 16.83
C THR A 524 29.31 -0.62 16.09
N ILE A 525 28.26 -0.99 16.82
CA ILE A 525 26.93 -1.28 16.26
C ILE A 525 25.95 -0.29 16.88
N TYR A 526 25.24 0.47 16.04
CA TYR A 526 24.20 1.38 16.48
C TYR A 526 22.86 0.65 16.54
N ASN A 527 22.09 0.89 17.59
CA ASN A 527 20.75 0.33 17.73
C ASN A 527 19.76 1.18 16.93
N SER A 528 19.02 0.57 16.00
CA SER A 528 18.06 1.28 15.17
C SER A 528 16.84 1.80 15.94
N GLN A 529 16.60 1.29 17.14
CA GLN A 529 15.47 1.69 18.00
C GLN A 529 15.83 2.78 19.00
N ASP A 530 17.09 3.24 19.02
CA ASP A 530 17.54 4.28 19.95
C ASP A 530 17.23 5.68 19.40
N VAL A 531 15.98 6.13 19.61
CA VAL A 531 15.48 7.44 19.14
C VAL A 531 16.27 8.62 19.76
N LEU A 532 16.89 8.41 20.92
CA LEU A 532 17.70 9.43 21.61
C LEU A 532 19.20 9.33 21.27
N GLY A 533 19.60 8.30 20.54
CA GLY A 533 20.98 8.08 20.12
C GLY A 533 21.35 8.97 18.95
N SER A 534 22.43 9.73 19.07
CA SER A 534 22.98 10.49 17.94
C SER A 534 23.84 9.57 17.07
N ILE A 535 23.40 9.36 15.84
CA ILE A 535 24.20 8.73 14.79
C ILE A 535 25.22 9.76 14.27
N PRO A 536 26.49 9.41 13.97
CA PRO A 536 27.44 10.37 13.41
C PRO A 536 26.94 10.96 12.08
N ASP A 537 27.09 12.28 11.90
CA ASP A 537 26.61 13.03 10.73
C ASP A 537 27.05 12.41 9.39
N GLN A 538 28.29 11.92 9.32
CA GLN A 538 28.84 11.29 8.12
C GLN A 538 28.10 9.98 7.77
N TYR A 539 27.71 9.22 8.78
CA TYR A 539 26.98 7.98 8.61
C TYR A 539 25.51 8.25 8.25
N GLU A 540 24.90 9.25 8.88
CA GLU A 540 23.53 9.70 8.56
C GLU A 540 23.42 10.12 7.09
N VAL A 541 24.34 10.93 6.58
CA VAL A 541 24.35 11.35 5.16
C VAL A 541 24.37 10.16 4.21
N ILE A 542 25.17 9.13 4.51
CA ILE A 542 25.27 7.92 3.69
C ILE A 542 24.00 7.07 3.81
N LEU A 543 23.43 6.92 5.02
CA LEU A 543 22.20 6.18 5.25
C LEU A 543 21.00 6.84 4.56
N SER A 544 20.79 8.14 4.75
CA SER A 544 19.66 8.86 4.13
C SER A 544 19.76 8.85 2.60
N ARG A 545 20.99 8.94 2.05
CA ARG A 545 21.22 8.76 0.60
C ARG A 545 20.80 7.37 0.14
N ALA A 546 21.26 6.33 0.85
CA ALA A 546 20.96 4.94 0.54
C ALA A 546 19.46 4.64 0.60
N ALA A 547 18.80 5.09 1.66
CA ALA A 547 17.38 4.91 1.90
C ALA A 547 16.53 5.59 0.82
N ARG A 548 16.85 6.86 0.48
CA ARG A 548 16.19 7.60 -0.60
C ARG A 548 16.33 6.93 -1.96
N HIS A 549 17.53 6.41 -2.29
CA HIS A 549 17.76 5.78 -3.58
C HIS A 549 16.93 4.51 -3.78
N ILE A 550 16.71 3.72 -2.73
CA ILE A 550 15.92 2.49 -2.79
C ILE A 550 14.44 2.75 -2.54
N GLY A 551 14.07 3.97 -2.13
CA GLY A 551 12.69 4.32 -1.81
C GLY A 551 12.17 3.68 -0.53
N VAL A 552 13.02 3.55 0.50
CA VAL A 552 12.71 2.98 1.81
C VAL A 552 13.01 4.00 2.91
N GLY A 553 12.34 3.93 4.07
CA GLY A 553 12.62 4.82 5.19
C GLY A 553 13.96 4.54 5.88
N ASP A 554 14.60 5.58 6.39
CA ASP A 554 15.92 5.54 7.05
C ASP A 554 15.93 4.55 8.22
N ASP A 555 14.88 4.54 9.04
CA ASP A 555 14.72 3.62 10.19
C ASP A 555 14.66 2.15 9.79
N TYR A 556 14.04 1.87 8.65
CA TYR A 556 13.95 0.50 8.15
C TYR A 556 15.31 0.03 7.65
N LEU A 557 16.03 0.88 6.90
CA LEU A 557 17.37 0.55 6.42
C LEU A 557 18.34 0.37 7.59
N SER A 558 18.29 1.25 8.60
CA SER A 558 19.13 1.15 9.81
C SER A 558 18.82 -0.13 10.62
N GLY A 559 17.56 -0.55 10.69
CA GLY A 559 17.18 -1.82 11.31
C GLY A 559 17.73 -3.04 10.56
N VAL A 560 17.77 -3.00 9.23
CA VAL A 560 18.36 -4.08 8.40
C VAL A 560 19.88 -4.10 8.57
N THR A 561 20.56 -2.95 8.51
CA THR A 561 22.02 -2.86 8.68
C THR A 561 22.41 -3.39 10.05
N GLU A 562 21.75 -2.97 11.13
CA GLU A 562 22.03 -3.45 12.49
C GLU A 562 21.98 -4.98 12.60
N LYS A 563 20.96 -5.64 12.02
CA LYS A 563 20.89 -7.11 12.09
C LYS A 563 21.97 -7.79 11.26
N TYR A 564 22.35 -7.21 10.12
CA TYR A 564 23.43 -7.72 9.29
C TYR A 564 24.80 -7.52 9.97
N GLU A 565 25.00 -6.40 10.66
CA GLU A 565 26.18 -6.14 11.50
C GLU A 565 26.30 -7.17 12.63
N ARG A 566 25.21 -7.41 13.37
CA ARG A 566 25.19 -8.46 14.42
C ARG A 566 25.46 -9.85 13.84
N ARG A 567 24.98 -10.14 12.63
CA ARG A 567 25.24 -11.41 11.92
C ARG A 567 26.72 -11.52 11.53
N LEU A 568 27.34 -10.44 11.07
CA LEU A 568 28.76 -10.37 10.74
C LEU A 568 29.64 -10.61 11.96
N VAL A 569 29.34 -9.98 13.09
CA VAL A 569 30.12 -10.15 14.33
C VAL A 569 30.06 -11.59 14.83
N ARG A 570 28.88 -12.22 14.82
CA ARG A 570 28.76 -13.65 15.18
C ARG A 570 29.55 -14.56 14.26
N TRP A 571 29.55 -14.26 12.96
CA TRP A 571 30.35 -14.99 11.99
C TRP A 571 31.85 -14.83 12.29
N TRP A 572 32.31 -13.60 12.55
CA TRP A 572 33.70 -13.31 12.91
C TRP A 572 34.11 -14.08 14.17
N GLU A 573 33.31 -14.05 15.23
CA GLU A 573 33.56 -14.81 16.47
C GLU A 573 33.65 -16.32 16.21
N SER A 574 32.80 -16.86 15.34
CA SER A 574 32.84 -18.27 14.98
C SER A 574 34.12 -18.65 14.23
N GLU A 575 34.62 -17.76 13.36
CA GLU A 575 35.83 -18.01 12.60
C GLU A 575 37.07 -17.91 13.48
N LYS A 576 37.11 -16.93 14.41
CA LYS A 576 38.17 -16.87 15.43
C LYS A 576 38.25 -18.15 16.25
N ARG A 577 37.10 -18.74 16.63
CA ARG A 577 37.08 -20.00 17.39
C ARG A 577 37.65 -21.15 16.57
N LYS A 578 37.28 -21.27 15.29
CA LYS A 578 37.84 -22.29 14.40
C LYS A 578 39.35 -22.15 14.22
N CYS A 579 39.86 -20.93 14.04
CA CYS A 579 41.30 -20.71 13.93
C CYS A 579 42.05 -21.17 15.18
N VAL A 580 41.52 -20.86 16.38
CA VAL A 580 42.10 -21.31 17.65
C VAL A 580 42.03 -22.82 17.80
N GLU A 581 40.95 -23.47 17.34
CA GLU A 581 40.82 -24.94 17.34
C GLU A 581 41.85 -25.60 16.40
N ILE A 582 42.06 -25.05 15.21
CA ILE A 582 43.06 -25.56 14.24
C ILE A 582 44.49 -25.38 14.77
N GLU A 583 44.82 -24.22 15.35
CA GLU A 583 46.13 -23.98 15.97
C GLU A 583 46.36 -24.88 17.20
N GLY A 584 45.29 -25.29 17.89
CA GLY A 584 45.34 -26.25 18.98
C GLY A 584 45.52 -27.71 18.53
N GLU A 585 45.02 -28.09 17.36
CA GLU A 585 45.16 -29.43 16.78
C GLU A 585 46.51 -29.64 16.06
N GLU A 586 47.12 -28.60 15.50
CA GLU A 586 48.47 -28.68 14.90
C GLU A 586 49.61 -28.60 15.94
N GLY A 587 49.30 -28.20 17.18
CA GLY A 587 50.25 -28.04 18.28
C GLY A 587 50.31 -29.18 19.30
N GLY A 588 49.52 -30.25 19.12
CA GLY A 588 49.50 -31.45 19.99
C GLY A 588 49.92 -32.70 19.23
#